data_AF-A0A7C4YAD6-F1
#
_entry.id   AF-A0A7C4YAD6-F1
#
_cell.length_a   1.000
_cell.length_b   1.000
_cell.length_c   1.000
_cell.angle_alpha   90.00
_cell.angle_beta   90.00
_cell.angle_gamma   90.00
#
_symmetry.space_group_name_H-M   'P 1'
#
loop_
_entity.id
_entity.type
_entity.pdbx_description
1 polymer ?
#
loop_
_entity_poly.entity_id
_entity_poly.type
_entity_poly.pdbx_seq_one_letter_code
_entity_poly.pdbx_strand_id
1 'polypeptide(L)'
;MALDTLANVKTRLGISGSADDSLLNLLIDSAEDWIANRCGRDFAGGSFTEYFPGNVEFLLLANFPVTAVATVKVDPAGVFGADTVIASSSYVVHTERGVIQSKVGPFVAVAERAGLVNADRDTWTRSPRAVQVVYSTGTTVPDDVKEAHAQLIGHWYRQVKTQVASSFQNVDEQKFGDVTIRYRLDLLSTLPLPADVERLLMPYRTPAL
;
A
#
# COMPACT_ATOMS: atom_id res chain seq x y z
N MET A 1 13.05 0.23 0.40
CA MET A 1 12.41 -0.20 -0.86
C MET A 1 12.40 0.99 -1.80
N ALA A 2 13.34 1.12 -2.74
CA ALA A 2 13.43 2.36 -3.52
C ALA A 2 12.21 2.63 -4.42
N LEU A 3 11.26 3.47 -3.97
CA LEU A 3 10.13 3.95 -4.79
C LEU A 3 10.61 4.83 -5.94
N ASP A 4 11.66 5.60 -5.69
CA ASP A 4 12.41 6.36 -6.68
C ASP A 4 13.89 6.45 -6.24
N THR A 5 14.77 6.97 -7.10
CA THR A 5 16.18 7.16 -6.76
C THR A 5 16.41 8.50 -6.04
N LEU A 6 17.44 8.58 -5.18
CA LEU A 6 17.86 9.84 -4.55
C LEU A 6 18.14 10.94 -5.59
N ALA A 7 18.73 10.58 -6.74
CA ALA A 7 18.98 11.52 -7.83
C ALA A 7 17.68 12.13 -8.37
N ASN A 8 16.66 11.30 -8.65
CA ASN A 8 15.37 11.76 -9.13
C ASN A 8 14.63 12.62 -8.09
N VAL A 9 14.69 12.23 -6.82
CA VAL A 9 14.14 13.02 -5.70
C VAL A 9 14.81 14.40 -5.66
N LYS A 10 16.14 14.47 -5.73
CA LYS A 10 16.88 15.74 -5.77
C LYS A 10 16.48 16.61 -6.96
N THR A 11 16.35 16.01 -8.14
CA THR A 11 15.88 16.72 -9.34
C THR A 11 14.50 17.31 -9.15
N ARG A 12 13.54 16.56 -8.59
CA ARG A 12 12.17 17.06 -8.32
C ARG A 12 12.14 18.16 -7.26
N LEU A 13 13.04 18.12 -6.28
CA LEU A 13 13.17 19.14 -5.24
C LEU A 13 14.01 20.37 -5.68
N GLY A 14 14.63 20.33 -6.86
CA GLY A 14 15.52 21.40 -7.33
C GLY A 14 16.85 21.48 -6.57
N ILE A 15 17.31 20.38 -5.96
CA ILE A 15 18.56 20.32 -5.18
C ILE A 15 19.68 19.79 -6.08
N SER A 16 20.79 20.52 -6.18
CA SER A 16 21.95 20.14 -7.01
C SER A 16 23.17 19.66 -6.20
N GLY A 17 23.20 19.91 -4.90
CA GLY A 17 24.30 19.53 -4.00
C GLY A 17 24.15 18.16 -3.36
N SER A 18 25.16 17.78 -2.56
CA SER A 18 25.19 16.53 -1.78
C SER A 18 25.15 16.75 -0.26
N ALA A 19 25.16 18.01 0.20
CA ALA A 19 25.23 18.34 1.63
C ALA A 19 24.07 17.74 2.46
N ASP A 20 22.91 17.55 1.82
CA ASP A 20 21.72 17.01 2.46
C ASP A 20 21.45 15.54 2.09
N ASP A 21 22.35 14.85 1.38
CA ASP A 21 22.11 13.48 0.89
C ASP A 21 21.78 12.51 2.04
N SER A 22 22.46 12.62 3.18
CA SER A 22 22.18 11.80 4.36
C SER A 22 20.80 12.05 4.94
N LEU A 23 20.36 13.32 5.01
CA LEU A 23 19.02 13.67 5.48
C LEU A 23 17.96 13.18 4.49
N LEU A 24 18.19 13.37 3.19
CA LEU A 24 17.25 12.94 2.16
C LEU A 24 17.07 11.42 2.16
N ASN A 25 18.12 10.64 2.35
CA ASN A 25 18.00 9.17 2.47
C ASN A 25 17.12 8.76 3.67
N LEU A 26 17.29 9.39 4.84
CA LEU A 26 16.44 9.12 6.01
C LEU A 26 14.96 9.47 5.75
N LEU A 27 14.72 10.57 5.04
CA LEU A 27 13.37 10.98 4.66
C LEU A 27 12.75 10.07 3.60
N ILE A 28 13.57 9.57 2.66
CA ILE A 28 13.16 8.57 1.66
C ILE A 28 12.71 7.29 2.38
N ASP A 29 13.54 6.72 3.26
CA ASP A 29 13.19 5.50 4.00
C ASP A 29 11.86 5.68 4.77
N SER A 30 11.70 6.82 5.43
CA SER A 30 10.48 7.15 6.16
C SER A 30 9.26 7.32 5.24
N ALA A 31 9.45 7.87 4.04
CA ALA A 31 8.38 8.13 3.09
C ALA A 31 7.91 6.84 2.42
N GLU A 32 8.85 5.92 2.14
CA GLU A 32 8.56 4.58 1.62
C GLU A 32 7.65 3.81 2.57
N ASP A 33 8.05 3.74 3.85
CA ASP A 33 7.25 3.06 4.88
C ASP A 33 5.88 3.73 5.05
N TRP A 34 5.83 5.06 5.02
CA TRP A 34 4.56 5.78 5.13
C TRP A 34 3.63 5.48 3.97
N ILE A 35 4.12 5.50 2.72
CA ILE A 35 3.32 5.22 1.52
C ILE A 35 2.87 3.76 1.50
N ALA A 36 3.75 2.83 1.82
CA ALA A 36 3.43 1.40 1.88
C ALA A 36 2.31 1.13 2.89
N ASN A 37 2.41 1.69 4.10
CA ASN A 37 1.37 1.59 5.13
C ASN A 37 0.08 2.31 4.73
N ARG A 38 0.18 3.50 4.10
CA ARG A 38 -0.98 4.28 3.69
C ARG A 38 -1.79 3.58 2.60
N CYS A 39 -1.10 2.92 1.67
CA CYS A 39 -1.71 2.18 0.56
C CYS A 39 -2.04 0.73 0.93
N GLY A 40 -1.46 0.19 2.01
CA GLY A 40 -1.57 -1.21 2.40
C GLY A 40 -0.99 -2.15 1.35
N ARG A 41 0.14 -1.74 0.73
CA ARG A 41 0.69 -2.37 -0.48
C ARG A 41 2.20 -2.22 -0.57
N ASP A 42 2.86 -3.23 -1.13
CA ASP A 42 4.25 -3.21 -1.56
C ASP A 42 4.36 -2.84 -3.06
N PHE A 43 5.14 -1.80 -3.36
CA PHE A 43 5.39 -1.33 -4.73
C PHE A 43 6.74 -1.82 -5.30
N ALA A 44 7.58 -2.50 -4.51
CA ALA A 44 8.80 -3.14 -4.99
C ALA A 44 8.51 -4.24 -6.02
N GLY A 45 7.31 -4.82 -5.94
CA GLY A 45 6.95 -6.02 -6.68
C GLY A 45 7.51 -7.28 -6.02
N GLY A 46 7.32 -8.42 -6.69
CA GLY A 46 7.83 -9.70 -6.20
C GLY A 46 6.76 -10.77 -6.09
N SER A 47 7.00 -11.78 -5.26
CA SER A 47 6.09 -12.91 -5.04
C SER A 47 5.43 -12.81 -3.67
N PHE A 48 4.11 -12.94 -3.65
CA PHE A 48 3.28 -12.78 -2.46
C PHE A 48 2.48 -14.05 -2.21
N THR A 49 2.24 -14.34 -0.93
CA THR A 49 1.34 -15.40 -0.49
C THR A 49 0.30 -14.78 0.43
N GLU A 50 -0.96 -14.81 0.01
CA GLU A 50 -2.09 -14.27 0.77
C GLU A 50 -3.10 -15.36 1.10
N TYR A 51 -3.80 -15.17 2.21
CA TYR A 51 -4.78 -16.11 2.73
C TYR A 51 -6.13 -15.43 2.85
N PHE A 52 -7.17 -16.11 2.37
CA PHE A 52 -8.52 -15.56 2.31
C PHE A 52 -9.55 -16.52 2.92
N PRO A 53 -10.71 -15.98 3.32
CA PRO A 53 -11.86 -16.79 3.65
C PRO A 53 -12.35 -17.58 2.43
N GLY A 54 -12.89 -18.78 2.66
CA GLY A 54 -13.39 -19.65 1.58
C GLY A 54 -14.79 -19.31 1.08
N ASN A 55 -15.60 -18.64 1.89
CA ASN A 55 -17.02 -18.38 1.62
C ASN A 55 -17.28 -17.13 0.77
N VAL A 56 -16.25 -16.62 0.08
CA VAL A 56 -16.35 -15.46 -0.82
C VAL A 56 -16.11 -15.88 -2.26
N GLU A 57 -16.66 -15.12 -3.21
CA GLU A 57 -16.43 -15.33 -4.64
C GLU A 57 -15.32 -14.45 -5.20
N PHE A 58 -15.00 -13.37 -4.48
CA PHE A 58 -14.02 -12.36 -4.85
C PHE A 58 -12.90 -12.33 -3.83
N LEU A 59 -11.66 -12.52 -4.29
CA LEU A 59 -10.45 -12.36 -3.49
C LEU A 59 -9.80 -11.04 -3.92
N LEU A 60 -9.62 -10.14 -2.96
CA LEU A 60 -8.97 -8.84 -3.17
C LEU A 60 -7.51 -8.95 -2.71
N LEU A 61 -6.60 -9.04 -3.66
CA LEU A 61 -5.16 -9.11 -3.42
C LEU A 61 -4.64 -7.73 -3.01
N ALA A 62 -3.71 -7.69 -2.05
CA ALA A 62 -3.14 -6.42 -1.59
C ALA A 62 -2.26 -5.75 -2.67
N ASN A 63 -1.56 -6.54 -3.50
CA ASN A 63 -0.60 -6.02 -4.47
C ASN A 63 -1.08 -6.20 -5.92
N PHE A 64 -1.14 -5.12 -6.70
CA PHE A 64 -1.64 -5.13 -8.09
C PHE A 64 -1.04 -3.99 -8.94
N PRO A 65 -0.51 -4.19 -10.15
CA PRO A 65 -1.01 -5.17 -11.09
C PRO A 65 -0.36 -6.52 -10.92
N VAL A 66 -1.19 -7.57 -11.00
CA VAL A 66 -0.74 -8.97 -10.94
C VAL A 66 -0.16 -9.36 -12.28
N THR A 67 1.10 -9.79 -12.29
CA THR A 67 1.77 -10.28 -13.50
C THR A 67 1.43 -11.74 -13.76
N ALA A 68 1.45 -12.58 -12.71
CA ALA A 68 1.09 -13.98 -12.81
C ALA A 68 0.58 -14.52 -11.48
N VAL A 69 -0.44 -15.37 -11.52
CA VAL A 69 -0.88 -16.19 -10.38
C VAL A 69 -0.21 -17.55 -10.52
N ALA A 70 0.61 -17.91 -9.54
CA ALA A 70 1.32 -19.19 -9.51
C ALA A 70 0.36 -20.33 -9.12
N THR A 71 -0.36 -20.17 -8.02
CA THR A 71 -1.34 -21.16 -7.55
C THR A 71 -2.48 -20.51 -6.77
N VAL A 72 -3.69 -21.01 -6.97
CA VAL A 72 -4.82 -20.81 -6.06
C VAL A 72 -5.15 -22.17 -5.45
N LYS A 73 -5.10 -22.27 -4.13
CA LYS A 73 -5.40 -23.50 -3.39
C LYS A 73 -6.57 -23.28 -2.46
N VAL A 74 -7.46 -24.26 -2.37
CA VAL A 74 -8.59 -24.24 -1.44
C VAL A 74 -8.52 -25.45 -0.53
N ASP A 75 -8.31 -25.17 0.75
CA ASP A 75 -8.25 -26.16 1.80
C ASP A 75 -8.84 -25.59 3.10
N PRO A 76 -10.09 -25.97 3.46
CA PRO A 76 -10.70 -25.56 4.71
C PRO A 76 -9.92 -25.98 5.97
N ALA A 77 -9.04 -26.98 5.88
CA ALA A 77 -8.16 -27.44 6.97
C ALA A 77 -6.82 -26.67 7.05
N GLY A 78 -6.48 -25.89 6.02
CA GLY A 78 -5.31 -25.00 6.01
C GLY A 78 -3.95 -25.67 5.79
N VAL A 79 -3.92 -26.90 5.25
CA VAL A 79 -2.68 -27.65 4.97
C VAL A 79 -2.12 -27.30 3.57
N PHE A 80 -2.99 -26.99 2.61
CA PHE A 80 -2.65 -26.49 1.27
C PHE A 80 -1.70 -27.40 0.46
N GLY A 81 -2.06 -28.68 0.37
CA GLY A 81 -1.36 -29.69 -0.44
C GLY A 81 -1.43 -29.45 -1.96
N ALA A 82 -0.68 -30.25 -2.74
CA ALA A 82 -0.68 -30.14 -4.20
C ALA A 82 -2.02 -30.53 -4.85
N ASP A 83 -2.79 -31.37 -4.17
CA ASP A 83 -4.14 -31.83 -4.50
C ASP A 83 -5.23 -30.76 -4.27
N THR A 84 -4.93 -29.71 -3.50
CA THR A 84 -5.86 -28.61 -3.19
C THR A 84 -5.85 -27.48 -4.23
N VAL A 85 -5.04 -27.61 -5.28
CA VAL A 85 -4.89 -26.60 -6.34
C VAL A 85 -6.13 -26.56 -7.22
N ILE A 86 -6.70 -25.36 -7.39
CA ILE A 86 -7.80 -25.11 -8.30
C ILE A 86 -7.26 -24.79 -9.69
N ALA A 87 -7.85 -25.41 -10.71
CA ALA A 87 -7.54 -25.15 -12.12
C ALA A 87 -7.85 -23.68 -12.49
N SER A 88 -6.99 -23.07 -13.29
CA SER A 88 -7.15 -21.68 -13.77
C SER A 88 -8.42 -21.47 -14.60
N SER A 89 -9.01 -22.53 -15.15
CA SER A 89 -10.31 -22.46 -15.85
C SER A 89 -11.47 -22.06 -14.92
N SER A 90 -11.36 -22.34 -13.61
CA SER A 90 -12.42 -22.15 -12.62
C SER A 90 -12.49 -20.73 -12.03
N TYR A 91 -11.54 -19.86 -12.36
CA TYR A 91 -11.53 -18.46 -11.91
C TYR A 91 -11.09 -17.50 -13.04
N VAL A 92 -11.25 -16.21 -12.81
CA VAL A 92 -10.75 -15.12 -13.65
C VAL A 92 -9.88 -14.21 -12.78
N VAL A 93 -8.74 -13.80 -13.31
CA VAL A 93 -7.85 -12.83 -12.66
C VAL A 93 -8.00 -11.49 -13.36
N HIS A 94 -8.47 -10.50 -12.61
CA HIS A 94 -8.48 -9.09 -13.02
C HIS A 94 -7.15 -8.48 -12.57
N THR A 95 -6.13 -8.56 -13.43
CA THR A 95 -4.73 -8.23 -13.11
C THR A 95 -4.54 -6.80 -12.62
N GLU A 96 -5.14 -5.82 -13.30
CA GLU A 96 -5.12 -4.40 -12.92
C GLU A 96 -5.86 -4.12 -11.61
N ARG A 97 -6.87 -4.97 -11.33
CA ARG A 97 -7.73 -5.05 -10.15
C ARG A 97 -7.04 -5.48 -8.85
N GLY A 98 -6.12 -6.43 -9.01
CA GLY A 98 -5.80 -7.36 -7.93
C GLY A 98 -6.99 -8.23 -7.52
N VAL A 99 -7.96 -8.53 -8.41
CA VAL A 99 -9.16 -9.29 -8.04
C VAL A 99 -9.15 -10.68 -8.68
N ILE A 100 -9.31 -11.72 -7.88
CA ILE A 100 -9.59 -13.08 -8.37
C ILE A 100 -11.06 -13.38 -8.14
N GLN A 101 -11.77 -13.70 -9.23
CA GLN A 101 -13.19 -14.02 -9.21
C GLN A 101 -13.40 -15.50 -9.55
N SER A 102 -14.10 -16.24 -8.70
CA SER A 102 -14.54 -17.60 -9.01
C SER A 102 -15.65 -17.61 -10.07
N LYS A 103 -15.63 -18.58 -10.99
CA LYS A 103 -16.68 -18.78 -12.00
C LYS A 103 -17.79 -19.74 -11.55
N VAL A 104 -17.58 -20.46 -10.46
CA VAL A 104 -18.41 -21.60 -10.04
C VAL A 104 -19.15 -21.36 -8.72
N GLY A 105 -19.11 -20.13 -8.20
CA GLY A 105 -19.62 -19.76 -6.87
C GLY A 105 -18.50 -19.63 -5.83
N PRO A 106 -18.80 -19.61 -4.52
CA PRO A 106 -17.80 -19.43 -3.47
C PRO A 106 -16.68 -20.48 -3.54
N PHE A 107 -15.45 -20.09 -3.22
CA PHE A 107 -14.28 -20.99 -3.29
C PHE A 107 -14.44 -22.26 -2.44
N VAL A 108 -15.11 -22.14 -1.29
CA VAL A 108 -15.60 -23.26 -0.49
C VAL A 108 -17.12 -23.26 -0.56
N ALA A 109 -17.70 -24.28 -1.19
CA ALA A 109 -19.14 -24.46 -1.20
C ALA A 109 -19.66 -24.70 0.23
N VAL A 110 -20.75 -24.03 0.58
CA VAL A 110 -21.48 -24.32 1.82
C VAL A 110 -22.16 -25.68 1.62
N ALA A 111 -21.73 -26.70 2.37
CA ALA A 111 -22.39 -28.00 2.31
C ALA A 111 -23.80 -27.87 2.91
N GLU A 112 -24.85 -27.95 2.09
CA GLU A 112 -26.22 -28.03 2.59
C GLU A 112 -26.37 -29.32 3.42
N ARG A 113 -26.42 -29.20 4.76
CA ARG A 113 -26.68 -30.35 5.63
C ARG A 113 -28.16 -30.68 5.66
N ALA A 114 -28.67 -31.37 4.65
CA ALA A 114 -30.06 -31.80 4.62
C ALA A 114 -30.46 -32.54 5.92
N GLY A 115 -31.44 -32.00 6.66
CA GLY A 115 -32.08 -32.68 7.80
C GLY A 115 -31.80 -32.14 9.21
N LEU A 116 -31.04 -31.05 9.39
CA LEU A 116 -30.90 -30.38 10.70
C LEU A 116 -31.72 -29.08 10.76
N VAL A 117 -32.37 -28.81 11.87
CA VAL A 117 -32.95 -27.47 12.13
C VAL A 117 -31.78 -26.51 12.32
N ASN A 118 -31.72 -25.43 11.53
CA ASN A 118 -30.54 -24.57 11.35
C ASN A 118 -29.38 -25.21 10.55
N ALA A 119 -29.64 -26.26 9.75
CA ALA A 119 -28.69 -26.77 8.75
C ALA A 119 -28.22 -25.72 7.74
N ASP A 120 -29.09 -24.76 7.47
CA ASP A 120 -28.95 -23.58 6.65
C ASP A 120 -28.10 -22.48 7.31
N ARG A 121 -27.90 -22.56 8.63
CA ARG A 121 -27.01 -21.67 9.37
C ARG A 121 -25.72 -22.40 9.72
N ASP A 122 -24.81 -22.39 8.75
CA ASP A 122 -23.42 -22.79 8.94
C ASP A 122 -22.75 -21.80 9.91
N THR A 123 -22.96 -22.01 11.20
CA THR A 123 -22.78 -20.95 12.20
C THR A 123 -21.33 -20.67 12.54
N TRP A 124 -20.36 -21.49 12.10
CA TRP A 124 -18.96 -21.35 12.52
C TRP A 124 -17.87 -21.70 11.49
N THR A 125 -18.20 -22.14 10.27
CA THR A 125 -17.22 -22.54 9.23
C THR A 125 -16.74 -21.37 8.38
N ARG A 126 -16.51 -20.22 9.01
CA ARG A 126 -15.64 -19.20 8.43
C ARG A 126 -14.22 -19.72 8.55
N SER A 127 -13.80 -20.70 7.73
CA SER A 127 -12.37 -21.03 7.61
C SER A 127 -11.70 -19.76 7.07
N PRO A 128 -11.12 -18.91 7.94
CA PRO A 128 -10.80 -17.53 7.58
C PRO A 128 -9.55 -17.48 6.67
N ARG A 129 -8.88 -18.62 6.57
CA ARG A 129 -7.71 -18.89 5.74
C ARG A 129 -7.93 -20.22 5.01
N ALA A 130 -9.06 -20.34 4.31
CA ALA A 130 -9.37 -21.54 3.52
C ALA A 130 -8.78 -21.48 2.11
N VAL A 131 -8.45 -20.28 1.63
CA VAL A 131 -7.87 -20.08 0.31
C VAL A 131 -6.47 -19.53 0.46
N GLN A 132 -5.50 -20.12 -0.23
CA GLN A 132 -4.15 -19.59 -0.37
C GLN A 132 -3.94 -19.19 -1.82
N VAL A 133 -3.49 -17.95 -2.02
CA VAL A 133 -3.10 -17.44 -3.33
C VAL A 133 -1.63 -17.12 -3.31
N VAL A 134 -0.89 -17.72 -4.24
CA VAL A 134 0.50 -17.37 -4.53
C VAL A 134 0.53 -16.67 -5.87
N TYR A 135 1.01 -15.44 -5.90
CA TYR A 135 1.01 -14.60 -7.09
C TYR A 135 2.24 -13.69 -7.12
N SER A 136 2.47 -13.07 -8.28
CA SER A 136 3.58 -12.14 -8.49
C SER A 136 3.11 -10.84 -9.12
N THR A 137 3.80 -9.76 -8.77
CA THR A 137 3.58 -8.42 -9.33
C THR A 137 4.88 -7.87 -9.93
N GLY A 138 4.72 -6.95 -10.88
CA GLY A 138 5.85 -6.27 -11.50
C GLY A 138 6.54 -5.29 -10.56
N THR A 139 7.78 -4.92 -10.88
CA THR A 139 8.63 -4.01 -10.10
C THR A 139 8.48 -2.54 -10.53
N THR A 140 7.56 -2.24 -11.44
CA THR A 140 7.40 -0.89 -11.99
C THR A 140 6.49 -0.07 -11.08
N VAL A 141 7.09 0.93 -10.41
CA VAL A 141 6.35 1.89 -9.59
C VAL A 141 5.62 2.90 -10.49
N PRO A 142 4.30 3.14 -10.29
CA PRO A 142 3.55 4.15 -11.04
C PRO A 142 4.08 5.57 -10.82
N ASP A 143 4.01 6.41 -11.84
CA ASP A 143 4.57 7.77 -11.78
C ASP A 143 3.83 8.68 -10.77
N ASP A 144 2.53 8.46 -10.57
CA ASP A 144 1.74 9.16 -9.54
C ASP A 144 2.28 8.86 -8.13
N VAL A 145 2.70 7.61 -7.87
CA VAL A 145 3.27 7.19 -6.58
C VAL A 145 4.64 7.81 -6.39
N LYS A 146 5.46 7.88 -7.44
CA LYS A 146 6.76 8.59 -7.39
C LYS A 146 6.59 10.08 -7.12
N GLU A 147 5.55 10.69 -7.70
CA GLU A 147 5.23 12.10 -7.46
C GLU A 147 4.75 12.34 -6.03
N ALA A 148 3.84 11.51 -5.53
CA ALA A 148 3.41 11.54 -4.13
C ALA A 148 4.60 11.38 -3.16
N HIS A 149 5.51 10.46 -3.47
CA HIS A 149 6.74 10.24 -2.71
C HIS A 149 7.63 11.48 -2.67
N ALA A 150 7.91 12.09 -3.82
CA ALA A 150 8.73 13.29 -3.89
C ALA A 150 8.09 14.50 -3.17
N GLN A 151 6.78 14.67 -3.28
CA GLN A 151 6.05 15.75 -2.60
C GLN A 151 6.06 15.58 -1.08
N LEU A 152 5.91 14.35 -0.58
CA LEU A 152 5.99 14.03 0.84
C LEU A 152 7.38 14.32 1.40
N ILE A 153 8.43 13.85 0.73
CA ILE A 153 9.82 14.14 1.11
C ILE A 153 10.08 15.64 1.10
N GLY A 154 9.64 16.35 0.04
CA GLY A 154 9.81 17.79 -0.05
C GLY A 154 9.09 18.56 1.05
N HIS A 155 7.92 18.07 1.49
CA HIS A 155 7.21 18.63 2.63
C HIS A 155 8.01 18.47 3.93
N TRP A 156 8.44 17.25 4.26
CA TRP A 156 9.23 17.00 5.47
C TRP A 156 10.60 17.68 5.45
N TYR A 157 11.27 17.71 4.29
CA TYR A 157 12.53 18.42 4.12
C TYR A 157 12.40 19.92 4.40
N ARG A 158 11.37 20.57 3.85
CA ARG A 158 11.09 21.99 4.13
C ARG A 158 10.77 22.24 5.60
N GLN A 159 10.07 21.32 6.25
CA GLN A 159 9.80 21.41 7.69
C GLN A 159 11.10 21.37 8.50
N VAL A 160 11.98 20.40 8.24
CA VAL A 160 13.27 20.28 8.94
C VAL A 160 14.11 21.53 8.72
N LYS A 161 14.23 22.02 7.47
CA LYS A 161 14.98 23.26 7.18
C LYS A 161 14.40 24.48 7.88
N THR A 162 13.08 24.59 7.96
CA THR A 162 12.41 25.70 8.67
C THR A 162 12.69 25.65 10.17
N GLN A 163 12.62 24.46 10.79
CA GLN A 163 12.93 24.29 12.21
C GLN A 163 14.40 24.61 12.52
N VAL A 164 15.32 24.19 11.67
CA VAL A 164 16.74 24.53 11.82
C VAL A 164 16.94 26.05 11.70
N ALA A 165 16.30 26.70 10.72
CA ALA A 165 16.39 28.15 10.55
C ALA A 165 15.82 28.93 11.75
N SER A 166 14.74 28.44 12.36
CA SER A 166 14.16 29.03 13.57
C SER A 166 14.86 28.61 14.86
N SER A 167 16.00 27.88 14.78
CA SER A 167 16.72 27.34 15.95
C SER A 167 15.82 26.48 16.85
N PHE A 168 14.87 25.76 16.26
CA PHE A 168 13.87 24.93 16.92
C PHE A 168 12.99 25.70 17.92
N GLN A 169 12.90 27.02 17.78
CA GLN A 169 11.99 27.84 18.55
C GLN A 169 10.66 27.99 17.77
N ASN A 170 9.55 28.09 18.52
CA ASN A 170 8.23 28.42 17.97
C ASN A 170 8.17 29.92 17.68
N VAL A 171 8.93 30.36 16.67
CA VAL A 171 9.04 31.75 16.25
C VAL A 171 8.04 31.99 15.13
N ASP A 172 7.05 32.84 15.36
CA ASP A 172 6.06 33.19 14.33
C ASP A 172 6.62 34.20 13.30
N GLU A 173 7.54 35.06 13.73
CA GLU A 173 8.14 36.09 12.88
C GLU A 173 9.58 36.40 13.32
N GLN A 174 10.51 36.49 12.37
CA GLN A 174 11.89 36.88 12.60
C GLN A 174 12.32 37.96 11.62
N LYS A 175 12.93 39.02 12.14
CA LYS A 175 13.44 40.14 11.35
C LYS A 175 14.95 40.02 11.16
N PHE A 176 15.39 40.05 9.90
CA PHE A 176 16.80 40.14 9.51
C PHE A 176 17.02 41.43 8.71
N GLY A 177 17.57 42.46 9.34
CA GLY A 177 17.68 43.78 8.71
C GLY A 177 16.30 44.34 8.40
N ASP A 178 16.03 44.71 7.15
CA ASP A 178 14.71 45.18 6.69
C ASP A 178 13.77 44.06 6.21
N VAL A 179 14.24 42.81 6.16
CA VAL A 179 13.44 41.67 5.71
C VAL A 179 12.77 41.00 6.91
N THR A 180 11.44 40.94 6.86
CA THR A 180 10.63 40.17 7.80
C THR A 180 10.34 38.80 7.19
N ILE A 181 10.77 37.74 7.86
CA ILE A 181 10.42 36.36 7.54
C ILE A 181 9.33 35.94 8.52
N ARG A 182 8.14 35.62 8.00
CA ARG A 182 7.05 35.07 8.79
C ARG A 182 7.04 33.56 8.62
N TYR A 183 7.15 32.84 9.73
CA TYR A 183 7.05 31.39 9.76
C TYR A 183 5.60 31.00 10.05
N ARG A 184 5.01 30.17 9.19
CA ARG A 184 3.64 29.67 9.38
C ARG A 184 3.66 28.36 10.15
N LEU A 185 3.70 28.46 11.48
CA LEU A 185 3.64 27.32 12.42
C LEU A 185 2.23 26.72 12.54
N ASP A 186 1.20 27.46 12.14
CA ASP A 186 -0.20 27.02 12.01
C ASP A 186 -0.38 25.86 11.01
N LEU A 187 0.57 25.70 10.08
CA LEU A 187 0.63 24.55 9.16
C LEU A 187 1.42 23.35 9.72
N LEU A 188 2.05 23.48 10.90
CA LEU A 188 2.91 22.45 11.52
C LEU A 188 2.27 21.77 12.74
N SER A 189 1.32 22.41 13.42
CA SER A 189 0.76 21.90 14.70
C SER A 189 -0.26 20.76 14.54
N THR A 190 -0.76 20.52 13.33
CA THR A 190 -1.62 19.38 12.98
C THR A 190 -1.28 18.84 11.61
N LEU A 191 0.02 18.65 11.27
CA LEU A 191 0.55 18.32 9.93
C LEU A 191 -0.48 17.64 9.01
N PRO A 192 -1.28 18.42 8.27
CA PRO A 192 -2.11 17.83 7.25
C PRO A 192 -1.12 17.44 6.17
N LEU A 193 -0.97 16.14 5.96
CA LEU A 193 -0.27 15.62 4.79
C LEU A 193 -0.72 16.44 3.57
N PRO A 194 0.18 16.76 2.63
CA PRO A 194 -0.21 17.53 1.46
C PRO A 194 -1.43 16.86 0.81
N ALA A 195 -2.53 17.59 0.63
CA ALA A 195 -3.78 17.02 0.11
C ALA A 195 -3.59 16.38 -1.27
N ASP A 196 -2.62 16.89 -2.05
CA ASP A 196 -2.22 16.31 -3.32
C ASP A 196 -1.58 14.92 -3.18
N VAL A 197 -0.77 14.68 -2.14
CA VAL A 197 -0.21 13.35 -1.85
C VAL A 197 -1.35 12.37 -1.60
N GLU A 198 -2.35 12.75 -0.81
CA GLU A 198 -3.51 11.88 -0.56
C GLU A 198 -4.31 11.62 -1.84
N ARG A 199 -4.52 12.64 -2.66
CA ARG A 199 -5.24 12.54 -3.93
C ARG A 199 -4.54 11.60 -4.92
N LEU A 200 -3.21 11.66 -5.00
CA LEU A 200 -2.41 10.80 -5.85
C LEU A 200 -2.40 9.34 -5.38
N LEU A 201 -2.41 9.11 -4.06
CA LEU A 201 -2.37 7.76 -3.48
C LEU A 201 -3.75 7.10 -3.37
N MET A 202 -4.84 7.86 -3.41
CA MET A 202 -6.21 7.34 -3.26
C MET A 202 -6.56 6.17 -4.19
N PRO A 203 -6.18 6.16 -5.48
CA PRO A 203 -6.47 5.03 -6.39
C PRO A 203 -5.69 3.76 -6.06
N TYR A 204 -4.56 3.87 -5.37
CA TYR A 204 -3.65 2.76 -5.07
C TYR A 204 -3.91 2.13 -3.71
N ARG A 205 -4.92 2.62 -2.98
CA ARG A 205 -5.25 2.14 -1.65
C ARG A 205 -5.96 0.79 -1.72
N THR A 206 -5.46 -0.17 -0.95
CA THR A 206 -6.20 -1.40 -0.71
C THR A 206 -7.41 -1.10 0.18
N PRO A 207 -8.62 -1.60 -0.16
CA PRO A 207 -9.77 -1.49 0.71
C PRO A 207 -9.48 -2.22 2.02
N ALA A 208 -9.93 -1.65 3.15
CA ALA A 208 -9.84 -2.34 4.43
C ALA A 208 -10.68 -3.62 4.39
N LEU A 209 -10.05 -4.75 4.71
CA LEU A 209 -10.69 -6.08 4.83
C LEU A 209 -11.56 -6.17 6.08
#